data_AF-A0AAW9HLD7-F1
#
_entry.id   AF-A0AAW9HLD7-F1
#
_cell.length_a   1.000
_cell.length_b   1.000
_cell.length_c   1.000
_cell.angle_alpha   90.00
_cell.angle_beta   90.00
_cell.angle_gamma   90.00
#
_symmetry.space_group_name_H-M   'P 1'
#
loop_
_entity.id
_entity.type
_entity.pdbx_description
1 polymer ?
#
loop_
_entity_poly.entity_id
_entity_poly.type
_entity_poly.pdbx_seq_one_letter_code
_entity_poly.pdbx_strand_id
1 'polypeptide(L)'
;DHVPYDLWHQQGHLLTTEGNVVHYGYIEKFIEDLGTRFNIREIAFDRWGAVQMSQNLEDAGFTVVPFGQGFKDMSPPSKELMKLALEGKLAHGGHPVLAWMVDNIHVRTDPAGNIKPDKQKSTEKIDGVVATIMALDRAIRCGNALSGGSVYDSRGLLVL
;
A
#
# COMPACT_ATOMS: atom_id res chain seq x y z
N ASP A 1 7.71 -17.76 13.17
CA ASP A 1 6.52 -16.94 13.46
C ASP A 1 5.19 -17.71 13.25
N HIS A 2 5.18 -18.99 12.83
CA HIS A 2 3.94 -19.80 12.65
C HIS A 2 2.89 -19.17 11.71
N VAL A 3 3.30 -18.15 10.94
CA VAL A 3 2.46 -17.51 9.94
C VAL A 3 2.42 -18.42 8.71
N PRO A 4 1.23 -18.65 8.11
CA PRO A 4 1.07 -19.60 7.01
C PRO A 4 1.52 -19.03 5.65
N TYR A 5 2.74 -18.50 5.57
CA TYR A 5 3.28 -17.91 4.34
C TYR A 5 3.28 -18.90 3.17
N ASP A 6 3.65 -20.16 3.41
CA ASP A 6 3.69 -21.20 2.38
C ASP A 6 2.31 -21.47 1.79
N LEU A 7 1.28 -21.52 2.65
CA LEU A 7 -0.11 -21.71 2.21
C LEU A 7 -0.59 -20.51 1.38
N TRP A 8 -0.33 -19.29 1.84
CA TRP A 8 -0.69 -18.08 1.10
C TRP A 8 0.05 -17.96 -0.23
N HIS A 9 1.30 -18.41 -0.29
CA HIS A 9 2.03 -18.49 -1.55
C HIS A 9 1.38 -19.50 -2.52
N GLN A 10 1.06 -20.71 -2.04
CA GLN A 10 0.37 -21.74 -2.84
C GLN A 10 -1.01 -21.28 -3.33
N GLN A 11 -1.70 -20.45 -2.54
CA GLN A 11 -2.99 -19.86 -2.88
C GLN A 11 -2.88 -18.61 -3.76
N GLY A 12 -1.67 -18.13 -4.06
CA GLY A 12 -1.45 -16.93 -4.88
C GLY A 12 -1.70 -15.60 -4.16
N HIS A 13 -1.82 -15.61 -2.83
CA HIS A 13 -1.96 -14.41 -2.00
C HIS A 13 -0.61 -13.74 -1.68
N LEU A 14 0.51 -14.44 -1.93
CA LEU A 14 1.86 -13.92 -1.75
C LEU A 14 2.75 -14.28 -2.92
N LEU A 15 3.51 -13.29 -3.37
CA LEU A 15 4.65 -13.50 -4.26
C LEU A 15 5.91 -13.62 -3.41
N THR A 16 6.76 -14.56 -3.77
CA THR A 16 8.04 -14.81 -3.09
C THR A 16 9.17 -14.55 -4.08
N THR A 17 10.24 -13.91 -3.62
CA THR A 17 11.50 -13.85 -4.36
C THR A 17 12.37 -15.05 -4.01
N GLU A 18 13.17 -15.52 -4.96
CA GLU A 18 14.18 -16.54 -4.65
C GLU A 18 15.26 -15.99 -3.71
N GLY A 19 15.77 -16.82 -2.81
CA GLY A 19 16.83 -16.45 -1.88
C GLY A 19 16.36 -15.78 -0.58
N ASN A 20 17.33 -15.41 0.27
CA ASN A 20 17.09 -14.86 1.62
C ASN A 20 17.21 -13.33 1.70
N VAL A 21 17.39 -12.65 0.56
CA VAL A 21 17.58 -11.20 0.48
C VAL A 21 16.49 -10.61 -0.41
N VAL A 22 16.02 -9.42 -0.04
CA VAL A 22 15.08 -8.66 -0.87
C VAL A 22 15.76 -8.32 -2.20
N HIS A 23 15.31 -8.92 -3.29
CA HIS A 23 15.79 -8.62 -4.63
C HIS A 23 15.05 -7.40 -5.20
N TYR A 24 15.64 -6.22 -5.04
CA TYR A 24 15.07 -4.95 -5.53
C TYR A 24 14.71 -4.98 -7.02
N GLY A 25 15.54 -5.61 -7.87
CA GLY A 25 15.24 -5.74 -9.30
C GLY A 25 13.97 -6.53 -9.61
N TYR A 26 13.55 -7.46 -8.73
CA TYR A 26 12.26 -8.14 -8.89
C TYR A 26 11.09 -7.20 -8.58
N ILE A 27 11.25 -6.35 -7.56
CA ILE A 27 10.24 -5.34 -7.17
C ILE A 27 10.12 -4.28 -8.27
N GLU A 28 11.25 -3.81 -8.81
CA GLU A 28 11.29 -2.84 -9.91
C GLU A 28 10.57 -3.39 -11.15
N LYS A 29 10.94 -4.60 -11.59
CA LYS A 29 10.26 -5.26 -12.73
C LYS A 29 8.77 -5.45 -12.48
N PHE A 30 8.39 -5.82 -11.26
CA PHE A 30 6.97 -5.97 -10.90
C PHE A 30 6.21 -4.64 -11.03
N ILE A 31 6.83 -3.53 -10.59
CA ILE A 31 6.25 -2.19 -10.75
C ILE A 31 6.18 -1.78 -12.22
N GLU A 32 7.21 -2.07 -13.02
CA GLU A 32 7.21 -1.85 -14.47
C GLU A 32 6.07 -2.61 -15.17
N ASP A 33 5.90 -3.89 -14.86
CA ASP A 33 4.82 -4.73 -15.38
C ASP A 33 3.45 -4.15 -14.99
N LEU A 34 3.30 -3.64 -13.77
CA LEU A 34 2.09 -2.91 -13.36
C LEU A 34 1.90 -1.61 -14.16
N GLY A 35 2.97 -0.89 -14.47
CA GLY A 35 2.95 0.32 -15.30
C GLY A 35 2.47 0.06 -16.73
N THR A 36 2.66 -1.14 -17.27
CA THR A 36 2.09 -1.53 -18.58
C THR A 36 0.58 -1.76 -18.53
N ARG A 37 0.03 -2.06 -17.35
CA ARG A 37 -1.39 -2.44 -17.16
C ARG A 37 -2.23 -1.30 -16.57
N PHE A 38 -1.61 -0.47 -15.74
CA PHE A 38 -2.26 0.60 -15.00
C PHE A 38 -1.57 1.93 -15.28
N ASN A 39 -2.35 3.01 -15.32
CA ASN A 39 -1.80 4.36 -15.30
C ASN A 39 -1.39 4.72 -13.87
N ILE A 40 -0.20 4.26 -13.46
CA ILE A 40 0.37 4.55 -12.14
C ILE A 40 0.65 6.05 -12.06
N ARG A 41 -0.13 6.75 -11.25
CA ARG A 41 0.00 8.20 -11.07
C ARG A 41 1.19 8.55 -10.21
N GLU A 42 1.27 7.92 -9.05
CA GLU A 42 2.33 8.16 -8.07
C GLU A 42 2.60 6.89 -7.25
N ILE A 43 3.85 6.71 -6.84
CA ILE A 43 4.30 5.62 -5.98
C ILE A 43 4.84 6.22 -4.69
N ALA A 44 4.13 6.05 -3.58
CA ALA A 44 4.64 6.45 -2.28
C ALA A 44 5.66 5.42 -1.74
N PHE A 45 6.76 5.90 -1.17
CA PHE A 45 7.78 5.04 -0.57
C PHE A 45 8.29 5.59 0.77
N ASP A 46 8.80 4.72 1.65
CA ASP A 46 9.44 5.16 2.89
C ASP A 46 10.82 5.75 2.61
N ARG A 47 10.99 7.03 2.94
CA ARG A 47 12.20 7.82 2.69
C ARG A 47 13.48 7.26 3.34
N TRP A 48 13.38 6.39 4.34
CA TRP A 48 14.56 5.87 5.06
C TRP A 48 15.16 4.60 4.45
N GLY A 49 14.43 3.89 3.58
CA GLY A 49 14.80 2.51 3.20
C GLY A 49 14.96 2.23 1.70
N ALA A 50 14.61 3.17 0.81
CA ALA A 50 14.43 2.87 -0.61
C ALA A 50 15.06 3.88 -1.58
N VAL A 51 16.12 4.59 -1.18
CA VAL A 51 16.72 5.67 -2.00
C VAL A 51 17.20 5.20 -3.37
N GLN A 52 17.85 4.04 -3.48
CA GLN A 52 18.31 3.52 -4.77
C GLN A 52 17.13 3.10 -5.65
N MET A 53 16.14 2.42 -5.06
CA MET A 53 14.95 1.98 -5.79
C MET A 53 14.13 3.18 -6.28
N SER A 54 14.02 4.25 -5.50
CA SER A 54 13.31 5.46 -5.94
C SER A 54 13.98 6.11 -7.14
N GLN A 55 15.31 6.16 -7.19
CA GLN A 55 16.05 6.68 -8.35
C GLN A 55 15.81 5.81 -9.60
N ASN A 56 15.91 4.49 -9.46
CA ASN A 56 15.68 3.57 -10.57
C ASN A 56 14.26 3.71 -11.14
N LEU A 57 13.26 3.87 -10.27
CA LEU A 57 11.87 4.09 -10.68
C LEU A 57 11.64 5.46 -11.34
N GLU A 58 12.32 6.51 -10.87
CA GLU A 58 12.32 7.82 -11.52
C GLU A 58 12.94 7.75 -12.92
N ASP A 59 14.06 7.05 -13.07
CA ASP A 59 14.74 6.83 -14.36
C ASP A 59 13.85 6.03 -15.33
N ALA A 60 13.02 5.12 -14.80
CA ALA A 60 12.00 4.39 -15.56
C ALA A 60 10.75 5.25 -15.90
N GLY A 61 10.69 6.50 -15.44
CA GLY A 61 9.62 7.45 -15.76
C GLY A 61 8.45 7.45 -14.77
N PHE A 62 8.56 6.77 -13.63
CA PHE A 62 7.54 6.83 -12.58
C PHE A 62 7.68 8.09 -11.73
N THR A 63 6.54 8.61 -11.27
CA THR A 63 6.53 9.64 -10.22
C THR A 63 6.56 8.97 -8.86
N VAL A 64 7.71 9.01 -8.18
CA VAL A 64 7.85 8.50 -6.81
C VAL A 64 7.75 9.65 -5.81
N VAL A 65 7.11 9.40 -4.66
CA VAL A 65 6.89 10.42 -3.65
C VAL A 65 7.36 9.92 -2.28
N PRO A 66 8.35 10.58 -1.65
CA PRO A 66 8.81 10.19 -0.34
C PRO A 66 7.71 10.43 0.70
N PHE A 67 7.49 9.44 1.56
CA PHE A 67 6.47 9.45 2.59
C PHE A 67 7.10 9.27 3.98
N GLY A 68 6.70 10.10 4.94
CA GLY A 68 7.15 9.96 6.32
C GLY A 68 6.28 8.99 7.12
N GLN A 69 6.87 8.03 7.82
CA GLN A 69 6.10 7.13 8.69
C GLN A 69 5.80 7.72 10.10
N GLY A 70 6.00 9.02 10.27
CA GLY A 70 5.70 9.74 11.52
C GLY A 70 4.23 10.14 11.65
N PHE A 71 3.82 10.56 12.85
CA PHE A 71 2.43 11.00 13.12
C PHE A 71 1.94 12.10 12.16
N LYS A 72 2.81 13.05 11.80
CA LYS A 72 2.47 14.16 10.90
C LYS A 72 1.87 13.69 9.57
N ASP A 73 2.51 12.71 8.95
CA ASP A 73 2.17 12.26 7.60
C ASP A 73 1.21 11.06 7.65
N MET A 74 1.34 10.16 8.64
CA MET A 74 0.47 8.98 8.78
C MET A 74 -0.93 9.29 9.32
N SER A 75 -1.09 10.33 10.15
CA SER A 75 -2.35 10.57 10.88
C SER A 75 -3.54 10.90 9.98
N PRO A 76 -3.46 11.86 9.03
CA PRO A 76 -4.58 12.16 8.14
C PRO A 76 -5.10 10.93 7.35
N PRO A 77 -4.25 10.17 6.62
CA PRO A 77 -4.73 9.02 5.86
C PRO A 77 -5.16 7.84 6.76
N SER A 78 -4.56 7.67 7.94
CA SER A 78 -5.00 6.64 8.89
C SER A 78 -6.42 6.92 9.41
N LYS A 79 -6.75 8.19 9.68
CA LYS A 79 -8.11 8.59 10.09
C LYS A 79 -9.13 8.35 8.97
N GLU A 80 -8.78 8.67 7.73
CA GLU A 80 -9.66 8.41 6.59
C GLU A 80 -9.83 6.91 6.34
N LEU A 81 -8.76 6.11 6.45
CA LEU A 81 -8.86 4.65 6.33
C LEU A 81 -9.83 4.06 7.37
N MET A 82 -9.72 4.50 8.63
CA MET A 82 -10.62 4.05 9.70
C MET A 82 -12.07 4.45 9.42
N LYS A 83 -12.31 5.68 8.97
CA LYS A 83 -13.64 6.13 8.57
C LYS A 83 -14.21 5.29 7.42
N LEU A 84 -13.45 5.07 6.35
CA LEU A 84 -13.87 4.25 5.21
C LEU A 84 -14.17 2.81 5.63
N ALA A 85 -13.40 2.25 6.57
CA ALA A 85 -13.65 0.91 7.11
C ALA A 85 -14.98 0.85 7.88
N LEU A 86 -15.23 1.83 8.77
CA LEU A 86 -16.46 1.92 9.55
C LEU A 86 -17.71 2.17 8.67
N GLU A 87 -17.53 2.91 7.58
CA GLU A 87 -18.59 3.17 6.59
C GLU A 87 -18.80 1.98 5.62
N GLY A 88 -17.99 0.92 5.70
CA GLY A 88 -18.08 -0.21 4.77
C GLY A 88 -17.69 0.13 3.33
N LYS A 89 -16.87 1.17 3.12
CA LYS A 89 -16.49 1.69 1.80
C LYS A 89 -15.12 1.21 1.30
N LEU A 90 -14.44 0.33 2.05
CA LEU A 90 -13.16 -0.24 1.62
C LEU A 90 -13.37 -1.50 0.78
N ALA A 91 -12.99 -1.41 -0.49
CA ALA A 91 -12.93 -2.56 -1.40
C ALA A 91 -11.55 -3.24 -1.33
N HIS A 92 -11.32 -4.05 -0.29
CA HIS A 92 -10.04 -4.75 -0.06
C HIS A 92 -10.06 -6.25 -0.43
N GLY A 93 -11.17 -6.72 -1.00
CA GLY A 93 -11.29 -8.07 -1.57
C GLY A 93 -11.19 -9.24 -0.58
N GLY A 94 -11.27 -8.99 0.74
CA GLY A 94 -11.12 -10.05 1.75
C GLY A 94 -9.73 -10.70 1.76
N HIS A 95 -8.69 -9.99 1.31
CA HIS A 95 -7.34 -10.56 1.17
C HIS A 95 -6.80 -11.08 2.52
N PRO A 96 -6.48 -12.39 2.65
CA PRO A 96 -6.20 -13.01 3.95
C PRO A 96 -4.93 -12.45 4.61
N VAL A 97 -3.90 -12.13 3.81
CA VAL A 97 -2.67 -11.50 4.32
C VAL A 97 -2.96 -10.12 4.89
N LEU A 98 -3.82 -9.33 4.22
CA LEU A 98 -4.14 -7.98 4.70
C LEU A 98 -4.98 -8.06 5.96
N ALA A 99 -5.96 -8.97 6.01
CA ALA A 99 -6.76 -9.21 7.21
C ALA A 99 -5.87 -9.58 8.41
N TRP A 100 -4.93 -10.52 8.21
CA TRP A 100 -3.96 -10.88 9.24
C TRP A 100 -3.07 -9.70 9.67
N MET A 101 -2.60 -8.87 8.73
CA MET A 101 -1.83 -7.66 9.07
C MET A 101 -2.66 -6.64 9.84
N VAL A 102 -3.97 -6.53 9.54
CA VAL A 102 -4.92 -5.69 10.29
C VAL A 102 -5.08 -6.21 11.72
N ASP A 103 -5.17 -7.52 11.93
CA ASP A 103 -5.23 -8.11 13.28
C ASP A 103 -3.98 -7.83 14.12
N ASN A 104 -2.84 -7.56 13.46
CA ASN A 104 -1.58 -7.23 14.12
C ASN A 104 -1.40 -5.75 14.45
N ILE A 105 -2.26 -4.84 13.96
CA ILE A 105 -2.05 -3.40 14.17
C ILE A 105 -2.47 -2.96 15.56
N HIS A 106 -1.68 -2.06 16.14
CA HIS A 106 -2.06 -1.22 17.25
C HIS A 106 -2.10 0.24 16.81
N VAL A 107 -3.18 0.96 17.11
CA VAL A 107 -3.28 2.39 16.81
C VAL A 107 -2.63 3.18 17.94
N ARG A 108 -1.43 3.72 17.68
CA ARG A 108 -0.79 4.63 18.62
C ARG A 108 -1.37 6.02 18.44
N THR A 109 -1.63 6.71 19.56
CA THR A 109 -2.10 8.10 19.57
C THR A 109 -1.07 8.98 20.28
N ASP A 110 -0.75 10.15 19.70
CA ASP A 110 0.10 11.15 20.35
C ASP A 110 -0.71 12.10 21.24
N PRO A 111 -0.07 12.95 22.08
CA PRO A 111 -0.79 13.90 22.94
C PRO A 111 -1.65 14.93 22.20
N ALA A 112 -1.40 15.16 20.90
CA ALA A 112 -2.17 16.06 20.06
C ALA A 112 -3.38 15.35 19.39
N GLY A 113 -3.60 14.06 19.66
CA GLY A 113 -4.69 13.27 19.07
C GLY A 113 -4.41 12.82 17.64
N ASN A 114 -3.15 12.83 17.19
CA ASN A 114 -2.76 12.20 15.94
C ASN A 114 -2.62 10.70 16.13
N ILE A 115 -2.99 9.94 15.11
CA ILE A 115 -2.92 8.48 15.15
C ILE A 115 -1.91 7.96 14.14
N LYS A 116 -1.35 6.77 14.37
CA LYS A 116 -0.61 6.02 13.35
C LYS A 116 -0.68 4.52 13.67
N PRO A 117 -0.59 3.64 12.66
CA PRO A 117 -0.38 2.23 12.91
C PRO A 117 0.99 2.00 13.59
N ASP A 118 1.03 1.02 14.46
CA ASP A 118 2.20 0.61 15.20
C ASP A 118 2.09 -0.89 15.47
N LYS A 119 3.21 -1.62 15.39
CA LYS A 119 3.23 -3.04 15.76
C LYS A 119 3.40 -3.25 17.27
N GLN A 120 3.50 -2.17 18.07
CA GLN A 120 3.81 -2.21 19.49
C GLN A 120 5.05 -3.08 19.79
N LYS A 121 4.87 -4.19 20.51
CA LYS A 121 5.92 -5.19 20.81
C LYS A 121 5.87 -6.41 19.87
N SER A 122 4.90 -6.47 18.96
CA SER A 122 4.71 -7.58 18.03
C SER A 122 5.88 -7.67 17.05
N THR A 123 6.34 -8.89 16.81
CA THR A 123 7.28 -9.22 15.73
C THR A 123 6.59 -9.39 14.39
N GLU A 124 5.26 -9.44 14.39
CA GLU A 124 4.44 -9.66 13.20
C GLU A 124 4.43 -8.45 12.25
N LYS A 125 3.94 -8.68 11.03
CA LYS A 125 4.01 -7.73 9.92
C LYS A 125 2.76 -6.87 9.84
N ILE A 126 2.96 -5.62 9.43
CA ILE A 126 1.90 -4.64 9.18
C ILE A 126 2.12 -3.86 7.87
N ASP A 127 3.10 -4.30 7.06
CA ASP A 127 3.59 -3.56 5.89
C ASP A 127 2.49 -3.30 4.85
N GLY A 128 1.57 -4.26 4.66
CA GLY A 128 0.40 -4.08 3.79
C GLY A 128 -0.57 -3.00 4.29
N VAL A 129 -0.74 -2.86 5.61
CA VAL A 129 -1.57 -1.79 6.19
C VAL A 129 -0.88 -0.43 6.03
N VAL A 130 0.43 -0.37 6.28
CA VAL A 130 1.23 0.85 6.07
C VAL A 130 1.20 1.28 4.60
N ALA A 131 1.41 0.33 3.67
CA ALA A 131 1.33 0.57 2.23
C ALA A 131 -0.07 1.06 1.81
N THR A 132 -1.14 0.49 2.38
CA THR A 132 -2.52 0.93 2.12
C THR A 132 -2.75 2.37 2.58
N ILE A 133 -2.24 2.75 3.75
CA ILE A 133 -2.35 4.13 4.27
C ILE A 133 -1.57 5.10 3.39
N MET A 134 -0.37 4.74 2.96
CA MET A 134 0.45 5.55 2.05
C MET A 134 -0.23 5.74 0.69
N ALA A 135 -0.78 4.66 0.12
CA ALA A 135 -1.53 4.71 -1.13
C ALA A 135 -2.78 5.58 -1.01
N LEU A 136 -3.51 5.49 0.11
CA LEU A 136 -4.69 6.32 0.37
C LEU A 136 -4.33 7.82 0.48
N ASP A 137 -3.22 8.17 1.13
CA ASP A 137 -2.76 9.56 1.17
C ASP A 137 -2.52 10.11 -0.23
N ARG A 138 -1.85 9.34 -1.10
CA ARG A 138 -1.61 9.77 -2.48
C ARG A 138 -2.91 9.91 -3.26
N ALA A 139 -3.83 8.97 -3.11
CA ALA A 139 -5.14 9.06 -3.74
C ALA A 139 -5.91 10.33 -3.31
N ILE A 140 -5.85 10.70 -2.02
CA ILE A 140 -6.49 11.92 -1.50
C ILE A 140 -5.81 13.19 -2.07
N ARG A 141 -4.48 13.23 -2.14
CA ARG A 141 -3.69 14.42 -2.54
C ARG A 141 -3.66 14.67 -4.04
N CYS A 142 -3.64 13.63 -4.86
CA CYS A 142 -3.81 13.77 -6.31
C CYS A 142 -5.19 14.33 -6.69
N GLY A 143 -6.08 14.46 -5.70
CA GLY A 143 -7.43 14.96 -5.83
C GLY A 143 -8.35 13.87 -6.36
N ASN A 144 -9.61 13.95 -5.96
CA ASN A 144 -10.74 13.37 -6.70
C ASN A 144 -10.91 14.08 -8.07
N ALA A 145 -9.81 14.32 -8.81
CA ALA A 145 -9.81 14.80 -10.19
C ALA A 145 -10.30 13.72 -11.17
N LEU A 146 -11.16 12.81 -10.70
CA LEU A 146 -12.18 12.15 -11.50
C LEU A 146 -13.25 13.20 -11.88
N SER A 147 -12.83 14.29 -12.49
CA SER A 147 -13.71 15.15 -13.29
C SER A 147 -14.03 14.47 -14.63
N GLY A 148 -13.33 13.38 -14.97
CA GLY A 148 -13.76 12.41 -15.97
C GLY A 148 -14.41 11.24 -15.26
N GLY A 149 -15.63 10.88 -15.67
CA GLY A 149 -16.35 9.71 -15.16
C GLY A 149 -15.53 8.43 -15.21
N SER A 150 -16.05 7.38 -14.59
CA SER A 150 -15.42 6.07 -14.60
C SER A 150 -15.14 5.62 -16.04
N VAL A 151 -14.02 4.92 -16.29
CA VAL A 151 -13.82 4.26 -17.59
C VAL A 151 -14.96 3.28 -17.89
N TYR A 152 -15.63 2.76 -16.85
CA TYR A 152 -16.83 1.94 -17.02
C TYR A 152 -18.03 2.75 -17.52
N ASP A 153 -18.09 4.06 -17.26
CA ASP A 153 -19.17 4.93 -17.76
C ASP A 153 -19.06 5.15 -19.28
N SER A 154 -17.84 5.13 -19.83
CA SER A 154 -17.61 5.31 -21.27
C SER A 154 -17.44 3.98 -22.03
N ARG A 155 -16.62 3.06 -21.49
CA ARG A 155 -16.29 1.78 -22.11
C ARG A 155 -17.30 0.67 -21.80
N GLY A 156 -18.08 0.81 -20.73
CA GLY A 156 -18.91 -0.27 -20.19
C GLY A 156 -18.10 -1.34 -19.44
N LEU A 157 -18.78 -2.37 -18.96
CA LEU A 157 -18.18 -3.56 -18.35
C LEU A 157 -17.60 -4.48 -19.43
N LEU A 158 -16.34 -4.91 -19.25
CA LEU A 158 -15.77 -5.99 -20.06
C LEU A 158 -16.10 -7.31 -19.36
N VAL A 159 -16.83 -8.18 -20.06
CA VAL A 159 -17.02 -9.57 -19.64
C VAL A 159 -15.96 -10.40 -20.36
N LEU A 160 -15.10 -11.05 -19.58
CA LEU A 160 -14.06 -11.96 -20.05
C LEU A 160 -14.56 -13.40 -20.04
#